data_AF-A0A7G8BW00-F1
#
_entry.id   AF-A0A7G8BW00-F1
#
_cell.length_a   1.000
_cell.length_b   1.000
_cell.length_c   1.000
_cell.angle_alpha   90.00
_cell.angle_beta   90.00
_cell.angle_gamma   90.00
#
_symmetry.space_group_name_H-M   'P 1'
#
loop_
_entity.id
_entity.type
_entity.pdbx_description
1 polymer ?
#
loop_
_entity_poly.entity_id
_entity_poly.type
_entity_poly.pdbx_seq_one_letter_code
_entity_poly.pdbx_strand_id
1 'polypeptide(L)' 'MAMTPVYTCLCGTQKKTTNHWVLASVTPTGITFMPWDWKLAQSDDIIVLCGEGCAAALLSRSLGEWKQAAELAALTNV' A
#
# COMPACT_ATOMS: atom_id res chain seq x y z
N MET A 1 8.28 4.24 31.15
CA MET A 1 7.88 5.11 30.03
C MET A 1 7.05 4.29 29.08
N ALA A 2 5.82 4.70 28.75
CA ALA A 2 4.99 3.94 27.80
C ALA A 2 5.48 4.23 26.37
N MET A 3 6.01 3.20 25.69
CA MET A 3 6.40 3.29 24.29
C MET A 3 5.12 3.32 23.44
N THR A 4 4.89 4.43 22.72
CA THR A 4 3.75 4.53 21.80
C THR A 4 4.19 3.96 20.45
N PRO A 5 3.48 2.97 19.88
CA PRO A 5 3.83 2.44 18.57
C PRO A 5 3.69 3.53 17.49
N VAL A 6 4.66 3.56 16.58
CA VAL A 6 4.65 4.37 15.37
C VAL A 6 4.59 3.46 14.15
N TYR A 7 3.98 3.95 13.09
CA TYR A 7 3.84 3.24 11.83
C TYR A 7 4.45 4.06 10.70
N THR A 8 5.05 3.36 9.75
CA THR A 8 5.74 3.96 8.61
C THR A 8 4.86 3.84 7.38
N CYS A 9 4.52 4.98 6.77
CA CYS A 9 3.84 5.01 5.49
C CYS A 9 4.77 4.54 4.35
N LEU A 10 4.21 4.09 3.23
CA LEU A 10 4.98 3.88 1.98
C LEU A 10 5.80 5.12 1.57
N CYS A 11 5.33 6.34 1.88
CA CYS A 11 6.07 7.57 1.57
C CYS A 11 7.26 7.85 2.51
N GLY A 12 7.52 6.96 3.48
CA GLY A 12 8.61 7.06 4.44
C GLY A 12 8.29 7.86 5.71
N THR A 13 7.13 8.53 5.78
CA THR A 13 6.74 9.27 6.98
C THR A 13 6.34 8.33 8.10
N GLN A 14 6.84 8.59 9.32
CA GLN A 14 6.47 7.88 10.54
C GLN A 14 5.49 8.72 11.37
N LYS A 15 4.36 8.12 11.77
CA LYS A 15 3.38 8.79 12.64
C LYS A 15 2.84 7.83 13.71
N LYS A 16 2.21 8.39 14.73
CA LYS A 16 1.48 7.64 15.77
C LYS A 16 0.19 7.04 15.19
N THR A 17 -0.47 6.19 15.97
CA THR A 17 -1.75 5.54 15.63
C THR A 17 -2.89 6.52 15.33
N THR A 18 -2.87 7.74 15.86
CA THR A 18 -3.94 8.75 15.71
C THR A 18 -3.97 9.47 14.36
N ASN A 19 -3.41 8.89 13.31
CA ASN A 19 -3.40 9.47 11.97
C ASN A 19 -4.50 8.85 11.11
N HIS A 20 -4.84 9.49 9.98
CA HIS A 20 -5.76 8.93 8.99
C HIS A 20 -5.07 7.81 8.20
N TRP A 21 -4.96 6.65 8.84
CA TRP A 21 -4.34 5.48 8.23
C TRP A 21 -5.31 4.77 7.30
N VAL A 22 -4.79 4.37 6.14
CA VAL A 22 -5.42 3.44 5.22
C VAL A 22 -4.47 2.26 5.07
N LEU A 23 -5.01 1.05 5.03
CA LEU A 23 -4.24 -0.16 4.78
C LEU A 23 -4.47 -0.60 3.34
N ALA A 24 -3.45 -1.19 2.73
CA ALA A 24 -3.57 -1.76 1.40
C ALA A 24 -2.87 -3.12 1.32
N SER A 25 -3.47 -4.03 0.57
CA SER A 25 -2.81 -5.26 0.09
C SER A 25 -2.76 -5.21 -1.43
N VAL A 26 -1.61 -5.55 -2.00
CA VAL A 26 -1.38 -5.56 -3.45
C VAL A 26 -1.06 -6.98 -3.87
N THR A 27 -1.85 -7.49 -4.81
CA THR A 27 -1.68 -8.80 -5.43
C THR A 27 -1.53 -8.62 -6.94
N PRO A 28 -1.02 -9.61 -7.69
CA PRO A 28 -1.01 -9.55 -9.14
C PRO A 28 -2.41 -9.36 -9.76
N THR A 29 -3.46 -9.80 -9.04
CA THR A 29 -4.85 -9.70 -9.49
C THR A 29 -5.54 -8.38 -9.14
N GLY A 30 -4.93 -7.55 -8.29
CA GLY A 30 -5.52 -6.27 -7.91
C GLY A 30 -5.03 -5.71 -6.57
N ILE A 31 -5.64 -4.60 -6.19
CA ILE A 31 -5.36 -3.86 -4.96
C ILE A 31 -6.62 -3.81 -4.09
N THR A 32 -6.45 -4.08 -2.80
CA THR A 32 -7.53 -3.96 -1.81
C THR A 32 -7.17 -2.89 -0.80
N PHE A 33 -8.02 -1.87 -0.66
CA PHE A 33 -7.91 -0.86 0.39
C PHE A 33 -8.80 -1.25 1.57
N MET A 34 -8.28 -1.05 2.78
CA MET A 34 -8.94 -1.43 4.02
C MET A 34 -8.87 -0.27 5.02
N PRO A 35 -9.86 -0.15 5.92
CA PRO A 35 -9.79 0.79 7.02
C PRO A 35 -8.63 0.42 7.96
N TRP A 36 -8.26 1.36 8.82
CA TRP A 36 -7.23 1.12 9.83
C TRP A 36 -7.59 -0.03 10.77
N ASP A 37 -6.69 -1.01 10.87
CA ASP A 37 -6.69 -2.07 11.88
C ASP A 37 -5.24 -2.28 12.36
N TRP A 38 -5.01 -2.10 13.66
CA TRP A 38 -3.66 -2.14 14.23
C TRP A 38 -3.01 -3.53 14.21
N LYS A 39 -3.81 -4.61 14.20
CA LYS A 39 -3.30 -5.97 14.06
C LYS A 39 -2.92 -6.23 12.62
N LEU A 40 -3.78 -5.85 11.69
CA LEU A 40 -3.54 -6.03 10.27
C LEU A 40 -2.31 -5.23 9.81
N ALA A 41 -2.13 -4.01 10.34
CA ALA A 41 -0.97 -3.15 10.06
C ALA A 41 0.40 -3.72 10.49
N GLN A 42 0.43 -4.81 11.27
CA GLN A 42 1.65 -5.52 11.64
C GLN A 42 1.95 -6.71 10.71
N SER A 43 1.08 -7.01 9.77
CA SER A 43 1.26 -8.13 8.83
C SER A 43 2.23 -7.71 7.72
N ASP A 44 3.10 -8.63 7.31
CA ASP A 44 4.16 -8.35 6.31
C ASP A 44 3.62 -8.05 4.90
N ASP A 45 2.42 -8.52 4.58
CA ASP A 45 1.74 -8.33 3.29
C ASP A 45 0.86 -7.07 3.24
N ILE A 46 0.87 -6.26 4.31
CA ILE A 46 0.03 -5.08 4.45
C ILE A 46 0.87 -3.80 4.35
N ILE A 47 0.49 -2.94 3.44
CA ILE A 47 1.08 -1.62 3.23
C ILE A 47 0.30 -0.60 4.05
N VAL A 48 1.00 0.15 4.89
CA VAL A 48 0.43 1.25 5.68
C VAL A 48 0.53 2.56 4.90
N LEU A 49 -0.58 3.32 4.84
CA LEU A 49 -0.70 4.56 4.07
C LEU A 49 -1.20 5.70 4.96
N CYS A 50 -0.51 6.84 4.96
CA CYS A 50 -0.81 7.95 5.87
C CYS A 50 -1.98 8.85 5.44
N GLY A 51 -2.74 8.46 4.43
CA GLY A 51 -3.92 9.16 3.92
C GLY A 51 -4.19 8.88 2.44
N GLU A 52 -5.21 9.55 1.91
CA GLU A 52 -5.73 9.37 0.54
C GLU A 52 -4.68 9.64 -0.55
N GLY A 53 -3.83 10.66 -0.37
CA GLY A 53 -2.79 10.96 -1.35
C GLY A 53 -1.80 9.81 -1.56
N CYS A 54 -1.43 9.10 -0.49
CA CYS A 54 -0.57 7.92 -0.58
C CYS A 54 -1.29 6.72 -1.17
N ALA A 55 -2.60 6.57 -0.91
CA ALA A 55 -3.42 5.53 -1.53
C ALA A 55 -3.54 5.75 -3.05
N ALA A 56 -3.81 6.98 -3.49
CA ALA A 56 -3.88 7.33 -4.90
C ALA A 56 -2.54 7.14 -5.63
N ALA A 57 -1.42 7.48 -4.96
CA ALA A 57 -0.08 7.25 -5.49
C ALA A 57 0.23 5.75 -5.65
N LEU A 58 -0.11 4.93 -4.65
CA LEU A 58 0.05 3.48 -4.72
C LEU A 58 -0.78 2.87 -5.85
N LEU A 59 -2.05 3.29 -6.00
CA LEU A 59 -2.93 2.84 -7.08
C LEU A 59 -2.34 3.19 -8.45
N SER A 60 -1.94 4.45 -8.63
CA SER A 60 -1.35 4.93 -9.90
C SER A 60 -0.10 4.14 -10.28
N ARG A 61 0.79 3.89 -9.32
CA ARG A 61 1.99 3.06 -9.54
C ARG A 61 1.61 1.63 -9.96
N SER A 62 0.70 1.00 -9.23
CA SER A 62 0.30 -0.40 -9.49
C SER A 62 -0.30 -0.54 -10.89
N LEU A 63 -1.16 0.40 -11.30
CA LEU A 63 -1.73 0.45 -12.65
C LEU A 63 -0.65 0.59 -13.73
N GLY A 64 0.35 1.44 -13.50
CA GLY A 64 1.48 1.61 -14.42
C GLY A 64 2.33 0.35 -14.57
N GLU A 65 2.58 -0.37 -13.47
CA GLU A 65 3.31 -1.64 -13.48
C GLU A 65 2.52 -2.74 -14.19
N TRP A 66 1.22 -2.87 -13.92
CA TRP A 66 0.38 -3.86 -14.59
C TRP A 66 0.22 -3.59 -16.09
N LYS A 67 0.14 -2.32 -16.50
CA LYS A 67 0.12 -1.96 -17.92
C LYS A 67 1.39 -2.42 -18.62
N GLN A 68 2.56 -2.12 -18.06
CA GLN A 68 3.85 -2.54 -18.62
C GLN A 68 3.99 -4.06 -18.67
N ALA A 69 3.55 -4.76 -17.62
CA ALA A 69 3.55 -6.22 -17.59
C ALA A 69 2.65 -6.82 -18.68
N ALA A 70 1.48 -6.23 -18.92
CA ALA A 70 0.57 -6.65 -19.98
C ALA A 70 1.17 -6.41 -21.38
N GLU A 71 1.84 -5.28 -21.60
CA GLU A 71 2.53 -4.97 -22.86
C GLU A 71 3.68 -5.97 -23.13
N LEU A 72 4.48 -6.29 -22.11
CA LEU A 72 5.56 -7.28 -22.23
C LEU A 72 5.02 -8.69 -22.52
N ALA A 73 3.94 -9.11 -21.84
CA ALA A 73 3.29 -10.40 -22.06
C ALA A 73 2.70 -10.52 -23.47
N ALA A 74 2.22 -9.42 -24.06
CA ALA A 74 1.74 -9.40 -25.43
C ALA A 74 2.89 -9.56 -26.46
N LEU A 75 4.06 -8.97 -26.19
CA LEU A 75 5.21 -9.00 -27.09
C LEU A 75 5.98 -10.33 -27.09
N THR A 76 5.93 -11.08 -25.99
CA THR A 76 6.67 -12.34 -25.80
C THR A 76 5.90 -13.59 -26.23
N ASN A 77 4.62 -13.46 -26.57
CA ASN A 77 3.78 -14.54 -27.08
C ASN A 77 3.77 -14.63 -28.63
N VAL A 78 4.87 -14.26 -29.29
CA VAL A 78 5.12 -14.43 -30.74
C VAL A 78 6.31 -15.37 -30.94
#